data_AF-A0A8S1W200-F1
#
_entry.id   AF-A0A8S1W200-F1
#
_cell.length_a   1.000
_cell.length_b   1.000
_cell.length_c   1.000
_cell.angle_alpha   90.00
_cell.angle_beta   90.00
_cell.angle_gamma   90.00
#
_symmetry.space_group_name_H-M   'P 1'
#
loop_
_entity.id
_entity.type
_entity.pdbx_description
1 polymer ?
#
loop_
_entity_poly.entity_id
_entity_poly.type
_entity_poly.pdbx_seq_one_letter_code
_entity_poly.pdbx_strand_id
1 'polypeptide(L)'
;MEIITHITEQSIIKETEKHKMLLNNLLSQNDYINSYQLELQTEVQQNNQIKQENDVLRKNKRKILIRASKLKSVIFSFVIFVIFLIYSCLVTFSTQSFLNKYQSTADFYKLIADLSFRSGNMFLYREMFMLWGNLTYLNKTDGLRLYNLIDIAQTKIMEYVDQAPRINLETLLVPEDFYQFFLTVQNTDVCNFLDENYKQVLTPYCLKSFDGSLMKGMLPALTYIHQTIITQQAINNFTYRAEDILYEVEGGQVASRVFSFMNENLQNGIIKKTESFNYQNQLLSIFFLIALGSICFFVVNFHYTNLKQHLQLIKFGVLMIPQSDILKNDFFERYLKQIELKLGYKL
;
A
#
# COMPACT_ATOMS: atom_id res chain seq x y z
N MET A 1 -51.71 -3.88 117.05
CA MET A 1 -51.27 -4.34 115.71
C MET A 1 -51.77 -3.44 114.58
N GLU A 2 -52.32 -2.25 114.87
CA GLU A 2 -52.85 -1.31 113.85
C GLU A 2 -51.94 -0.09 113.57
N ILE A 3 -50.96 0.20 114.43
CA ILE A 3 -50.06 1.35 114.24
C ILE A 3 -48.94 1.03 113.23
N ILE A 4 -48.55 -0.24 113.11
CA ILE A 4 -47.48 -0.67 112.19
C ILE A 4 -47.97 -0.70 110.73
N THR A 5 -49.25 -1.01 110.50
CA THR A 5 -49.87 -1.03 109.16
C THR A 5 -50.06 0.37 108.56
N HIS A 6 -50.36 1.38 109.39
CA HIS A 6 -50.52 2.77 108.93
C HIS A 6 -49.20 3.42 108.48
N ILE A 7 -48.07 3.06 109.13
CA ILE A 7 -46.74 3.57 108.78
C ILE A 7 -46.28 3.00 107.43
N THR A 8 -46.60 1.73 107.14
CA THR A 8 -46.26 1.08 105.87
C THR A 8 -47.07 1.63 104.68
N GLU A 9 -48.34 1.98 104.90
CA GLU A 9 -49.19 2.54 103.84
C GLU A 9 -48.73 3.94 103.43
N GLN A 10 -48.37 4.80 104.40
CA GLN A 10 -47.85 6.13 104.14
C GLN A 10 -46.47 6.12 103.47
N SER A 11 -45.60 5.16 103.81
CA SER A 11 -44.30 5.03 103.13
C SER A 11 -44.45 4.57 101.67
N ILE A 12 -45.39 3.68 101.38
CA ILE A 12 -45.67 3.22 100.02
C ILE A 12 -46.28 4.35 99.18
N ILE A 13 -47.17 5.17 99.75
CA ILE A 13 -47.74 6.34 99.06
C ILE A 13 -46.64 7.37 98.74
N LYS A 14 -45.71 7.62 99.67
CA LYS A 14 -44.56 8.50 99.39
C LYS A 14 -43.60 7.95 98.35
N GLU A 15 -43.31 6.66 98.36
CA GLU A 15 -42.47 6.06 97.32
C GLU A 15 -43.15 6.09 95.95
N THR A 16 -44.45 5.81 95.89
CA THR A 16 -45.22 5.87 94.63
C THR A 16 -45.34 7.29 94.09
N GLU A 17 -45.51 8.31 94.94
CA GLU A 17 -45.42 9.71 94.52
C GLU A 17 -44.02 10.09 94.04
N LYS A 18 -42.97 9.65 94.74
CA LYS A 18 -41.58 9.89 94.33
C LYS A 18 -41.28 9.24 92.97
N HIS A 19 -41.78 8.03 92.73
CA HIS A 19 -41.65 7.34 91.44
C HIS A 19 -42.47 8.03 90.35
N LYS A 20 -43.68 8.52 90.63
CA LYS A 20 -44.45 9.35 89.70
C LYS A 20 -43.74 10.65 89.36
N MET A 21 -43.11 11.30 90.34
CA MET A 21 -42.34 12.53 90.11
C MET A 21 -41.10 12.28 89.25
N LEU A 22 -40.37 11.18 89.51
CA LEU A 22 -39.23 10.76 88.68
C LEU A 22 -39.66 10.42 87.24
N LEU A 23 -40.79 9.72 87.09
CA LEU A 23 -41.34 9.36 85.79
C LEU A 23 -41.82 10.60 85.02
N ASN A 24 -42.46 11.55 85.70
CA ASN A 24 -42.84 12.84 85.10
C ASN A 24 -41.61 13.70 84.75
N ASN A 25 -40.55 13.68 85.55
CA ASN A 25 -39.31 14.39 85.21
C ASN A 25 -38.62 13.77 83.99
N LEU A 26 -38.59 12.44 83.87
CA LEU A 26 -38.08 11.74 82.69
C LEU A 26 -38.94 12.00 81.44
N LEU A 27 -40.27 12.02 81.59
CA LEU A 27 -41.20 12.37 80.50
C LEU A 27 -41.14 13.85 80.13
N SER A 28 -40.84 14.75 81.07
CA SER A 28 -40.63 16.19 80.78
C SER A 28 -39.31 16.47 80.08
N GLN A 29 -38.35 15.53 80.12
CA GLN A 29 -37.10 15.55 79.35
C GLN A 29 -37.27 15.00 77.93
N ASN A 30 -38.50 14.97 77.40
CA ASN A 30 -38.80 14.57 76.02
C ASN A 30 -38.02 15.41 74.99
N ASP A 31 -37.66 16.65 75.34
CA ASP A 31 -36.86 17.53 74.50
C ASP A 31 -35.45 16.98 74.24
N TYR A 32 -34.85 16.27 75.22
CA TYR A 32 -33.52 15.65 75.06
C TYR A 32 -33.57 14.35 74.24
N ILE A 33 -34.66 13.58 74.33
CA ILE A 33 -34.83 12.37 73.52
C ILE A 33 -35.12 12.75 72.06
N ASN A 34 -35.97 13.77 71.86
CA ASN A 34 -36.27 14.29 70.54
C ASN A 34 -35.05 15.00 69.92
N SER A 35 -34.24 15.73 70.69
CA SER A 35 -33.00 16.32 70.18
C SER A 35 -32.01 15.24 69.75
N TYR A 36 -31.84 14.17 70.53
CA TYR A 36 -30.94 13.06 70.19
C TYR A 36 -31.40 12.29 68.94
N GLN A 37 -32.71 12.08 68.78
CA GLN A 37 -33.28 11.48 67.57
C GLN A 37 -33.16 12.39 66.34
N LEU A 38 -33.33 13.70 66.51
CA LEU A 38 -33.09 14.68 65.44
C LEU A 38 -31.62 14.69 65.02
N GLU A 39 -30.69 14.72 65.99
CA GLU A 39 -29.26 14.77 65.75
C GLU A 39 -28.78 13.51 64.99
N LEU A 40 -29.26 12.32 65.43
CA LEU A 40 -28.99 11.05 64.75
C LEU A 40 -29.58 11.02 63.32
N GLN A 41 -30.79 11.54 63.12
CA GLN A 41 -31.39 11.64 61.78
C GLN A 41 -30.64 12.62 60.88
N THR A 42 -30.16 13.74 61.44
CA THR A 42 -29.36 14.71 60.68
C THR A 42 -27.99 14.18 60.31
N GLU A 43 -27.30 13.45 61.19
CA GLU A 43 -26.03 12.78 60.86
C GLU A 43 -26.22 11.68 59.82
N VAL A 44 -27.29 10.89 59.90
CA VAL A 44 -27.59 9.85 58.91
C VAL A 44 -27.97 10.47 57.57
N GLN A 45 -28.72 11.58 57.56
CA GLN A 45 -29.05 12.31 56.32
C GLN A 45 -27.81 12.98 55.71
N GLN A 46 -26.95 13.63 56.51
CA GLN A 46 -25.70 14.22 56.03
C GLN A 46 -24.75 13.15 55.50
N ASN A 47 -24.58 12.02 56.22
CA ASN A 47 -23.76 10.91 55.73
C ASN A 47 -24.34 10.28 54.45
N ASN A 48 -25.66 10.22 54.31
CA ASN A 48 -26.30 9.72 53.09
C ASN A 48 -26.18 10.71 51.92
N GLN A 49 -26.27 12.01 52.16
CA GLN A 49 -26.03 13.06 51.16
C GLN A 49 -24.57 13.06 50.70
N ILE A 50 -23.62 12.98 51.63
CA ILE A 50 -22.18 12.87 51.33
C ILE A 50 -21.90 11.56 50.55
N LYS A 51 -22.54 10.44 50.90
CA LYS A 51 -22.45 9.19 50.14
C LYS A 51 -23.04 9.32 48.73
N GLN A 52 -24.20 9.98 48.59
CA GLN A 52 -24.85 10.20 47.30
C GLN A 52 -24.04 11.13 46.39
N GLU A 53 -23.51 12.24 46.89
CA GLU A 53 -22.60 13.11 46.14
C GLU A 53 -21.33 12.38 45.71
N ASN A 54 -20.73 11.61 46.64
CA ASN A 54 -19.55 10.81 46.34
C ASN A 54 -19.83 9.72 45.31
N ASP A 55 -20.99 9.07 45.35
CA ASP A 55 -21.41 8.06 44.37
C ASP A 55 -21.72 8.66 42.99
N VAL A 56 -22.31 9.85 42.93
CA VAL A 56 -22.53 10.58 41.67
C VAL A 56 -21.19 11.00 41.05
N LEU A 57 -20.26 11.54 41.85
CA LEU A 57 -18.89 11.85 41.44
C LEU A 57 -18.12 10.61 40.97
N ARG A 58 -18.25 9.47 41.67
CA ARG A 58 -17.63 8.18 41.27
C ARG A 58 -18.22 7.64 39.97
N LYS A 59 -19.55 7.69 39.79
CA LYS A 59 -20.23 7.27 38.55
C LYS A 59 -19.83 8.16 37.36
N ASN A 60 -19.72 9.48 37.55
CA ASN A 60 -19.23 10.38 36.51
C ASN A 60 -17.76 10.12 36.16
N LYS A 61 -16.88 9.95 37.15
CA LYS A 61 -15.47 9.59 36.91
C LYS A 61 -15.34 8.25 36.15
N ARG A 62 -16.12 7.22 36.49
CA ARG A 62 -16.15 5.93 35.76
C ARG A 62 -16.66 6.08 34.32
N LYS A 63 -17.74 6.84 34.08
CA LYS A 63 -18.26 7.10 32.73
C LYS A 63 -17.23 7.84 31.85
N ILE A 64 -16.52 8.82 32.41
CA ILE A 64 -15.46 9.56 31.71
C ILE A 64 -14.28 8.65 31.36
N LEU A 65 -13.86 7.77 32.29
CA LEU A 65 -12.75 6.83 32.06
C LEU A 65 -13.09 5.81 30.96
N ILE A 66 -14.32 5.29 30.95
CA ILE A 66 -14.80 4.36 29.91
C ILE A 66 -14.90 5.07 28.55
N ARG A 67 -15.35 6.34 28.51
CA ARG A 67 -15.37 7.15 27.28
C ARG A 67 -13.96 7.43 26.75
N ALA A 68 -13.03 7.78 27.63
CA ALA A 68 -11.63 8.04 27.27
C ALA A 68 -10.92 6.78 26.76
N SER A 69 -11.19 5.61 27.34
CA SER A 69 -10.68 4.32 26.86
C SER A 69 -11.20 3.98 25.45
N LYS A 70 -12.51 4.15 25.21
CA LYS A 70 -13.10 3.97 23.87
C LYS A 70 -12.52 4.96 22.85
N LEU A 71 -12.32 6.22 23.23
CA LEU A 71 -11.73 7.24 22.37
C LEU A 71 -10.29 6.88 21.97
N LYS A 72 -9.47 6.39 22.92
CA LYS A 72 -8.09 5.93 22.64
C LYS A 72 -8.06 4.77 21.65
N SER A 73 -8.98 3.81 21.78
CA SER A 73 -9.10 2.69 20.84
C SER A 73 -9.50 3.15 19.43
N VAL A 74 -10.45 4.08 19.33
CA VAL A 74 -10.85 4.69 18.04
C VAL A 74 -9.69 5.46 17.41
N ILE A 75 -8.96 6.27 18.18
CA ILE A 75 -7.78 7.01 17.69
C ILE A 75 -6.70 6.03 17.21
N PHE A 76 -6.42 4.96 17.94
CA PHE A 76 -5.45 3.95 17.55
C PHE A 76 -5.84 3.22 16.26
N SER A 77 -7.11 2.82 16.12
CA SER A 77 -7.63 2.23 14.89
C SER A 77 -7.55 3.20 13.70
N PHE A 78 -7.77 4.48 13.92
CA PHE A 78 -7.63 5.51 12.90
C PHE A 78 -6.17 5.66 12.44
N VAL A 79 -5.20 5.63 13.36
CA VAL A 79 -3.77 5.67 13.02
C VAL A 79 -3.36 4.48 12.15
N ILE A 80 -3.81 3.27 12.49
CA ILE A 80 -3.55 2.06 11.67
C ILE A 80 -4.15 2.22 10.27
N PHE A 81 -5.39 2.72 10.19
CA PHE A 81 -6.04 2.96 8.92
C PHE A 81 -5.27 3.96 8.05
N VAL A 82 -4.74 5.05 8.64
CA VAL A 82 -3.92 6.02 7.92
C VAL A 82 -2.62 5.39 7.40
N ILE A 83 -1.92 4.57 8.20
CA ILE A 83 -0.71 3.86 7.77
C ILE A 83 -1.01 2.93 6.59
N PHE A 84 -2.11 2.17 6.68
CA PHE A 84 -2.56 1.30 5.59
C PHE A 84 -2.87 2.08 4.32
N LEU A 85 -3.60 3.20 4.44
CA LEU A 85 -3.99 4.04 3.31
C LEU A 85 -2.76 4.64 2.62
N ILE A 86 -1.78 5.14 3.38
CA ILE A 86 -0.51 5.65 2.83
C ILE A 86 0.21 4.55 2.04
N TYR A 87 0.34 3.34 2.61
CA TYR A 87 0.97 2.21 1.93
C TYR A 87 0.23 1.84 0.63
N SER A 88 -1.10 1.67 0.69
CA SER A 88 -1.91 1.36 -0.49
C SER A 88 -1.78 2.43 -1.56
N CYS A 89 -1.81 3.72 -1.19
CA CYS A 89 -1.66 4.81 -2.13
C CYS A 89 -0.28 4.81 -2.81
N LEU A 90 0.80 4.57 -2.06
CA LEU A 90 2.15 4.50 -2.60
C LEU A 90 2.31 3.33 -3.59
N VAL A 91 1.84 2.14 -3.22
CA VAL A 91 1.91 0.96 -4.10
C VAL A 91 1.08 1.17 -5.35
N THR A 92 -0.17 1.62 -5.22
CA THR A 92 -1.04 1.87 -6.38
C THR A 92 -0.47 2.92 -7.32
N PHE A 93 0.06 4.04 -6.78
CA PHE A 93 0.68 5.08 -7.61
C PHE A 93 1.94 4.57 -8.33
N SER A 94 2.80 3.83 -7.62
CA SER A 94 4.00 3.21 -8.18
C SER A 94 3.65 2.22 -9.30
N THR A 95 2.70 1.32 -9.07
CA THR A 95 2.24 0.33 -10.05
C THR A 95 1.58 1.01 -11.25
N GLN A 96 0.73 2.02 -11.04
CA GLN A 96 0.08 2.72 -12.15
C GLN A 96 1.11 3.47 -13.01
N SER A 97 2.09 4.13 -12.38
CA SER A 97 3.20 4.78 -13.09
C SER A 97 4.00 3.79 -13.94
N PHE A 98 4.26 2.59 -13.41
CA PHE A 98 4.92 1.52 -14.15
C PHE A 98 4.07 1.01 -15.34
N LEU A 99 2.80 0.69 -15.10
CA LEU A 99 1.89 0.15 -16.13
C LEU A 99 1.61 1.17 -17.24
N ASN A 100 1.48 2.45 -16.92
CA ASN A 100 1.28 3.51 -17.92
C ASN A 100 2.44 3.58 -18.92
N LYS A 101 3.66 3.29 -18.49
CA LYS A 101 4.86 3.28 -19.36
C LYS A 101 5.06 1.96 -20.08
N TYR A 102 4.47 0.87 -19.59
CA TYR A 102 4.66 -0.48 -20.14
C TYR A 102 4.21 -0.57 -21.59
N GLN A 103 2.99 -0.09 -21.90
CA GLN A 103 2.45 -0.17 -23.27
C GLN A 103 3.33 0.58 -24.26
N SER A 104 3.67 1.84 -23.97
CA SER A 104 4.55 2.65 -24.81
C SER A 104 5.93 2.02 -25.01
N THR A 105 6.46 1.38 -23.96
CA THR A 105 7.76 0.69 -24.04
C THR A 105 7.68 -0.58 -24.89
N ALA A 106 6.59 -1.33 -24.80
CA ALA A 106 6.36 -2.52 -25.61
C ALA A 106 6.21 -2.17 -27.10
N ASP A 107 5.45 -1.12 -27.40
CA ASP A 107 5.27 -0.63 -28.78
C ASP A 107 6.60 -0.13 -29.37
N PHE A 108 7.37 0.62 -28.58
CA PHE A 108 8.70 1.07 -29.00
C PHE A 108 9.70 -0.09 -29.18
N TYR A 109 9.71 -1.07 -28.28
CA TYR A 109 10.52 -2.28 -28.39
C TYR A 109 10.18 -3.04 -29.68
N LYS A 110 8.88 -3.23 -29.95
CA LYS A 110 8.42 -3.86 -31.18
C LYS A 110 8.86 -3.10 -32.43
N LEU A 111 8.81 -1.77 -32.41
CA LEU A 111 9.22 -0.93 -33.53
C LEU A 111 10.72 -1.08 -33.82
N ILE A 112 11.58 -1.05 -32.79
CA ILE A 112 13.02 -1.30 -32.93
C ILE A 112 13.28 -2.72 -33.45
N ALA A 113 12.58 -3.72 -32.89
CA ALA A 113 12.70 -5.11 -33.34
C ALA A 113 12.28 -5.29 -34.81
N ASP A 114 11.19 -4.65 -35.25
CA ASP A 114 10.76 -4.64 -36.65
C ASP A 114 11.86 -4.04 -37.55
N LEU A 115 12.48 -2.94 -37.14
CA LEU A 115 13.56 -2.29 -37.90
C LEU A 115 14.85 -3.09 -37.95
N SER A 116 15.13 -3.91 -36.92
CA SER A 116 16.28 -4.84 -36.94
C SER A 116 16.24 -5.78 -38.14
N PHE A 117 15.05 -6.14 -38.62
CA PHE A 117 14.88 -6.98 -39.80
C PHE A 117 14.58 -6.16 -41.07
N ARG A 118 13.72 -5.15 -40.97
CA ARG A 118 13.13 -4.48 -42.15
C ARG A 118 14.04 -3.42 -42.77
N SER A 119 14.84 -2.71 -41.97
CA SER A 119 15.68 -1.61 -42.47
C SER A 119 16.71 -2.09 -43.49
N GLY A 120 17.40 -3.20 -43.21
CA GLY A 120 18.42 -3.76 -44.10
C GLY A 120 17.87 -4.58 -45.27
N ASN A 121 16.67 -5.13 -45.14
CA ASN A 121 16.09 -5.99 -46.17
C ASN A 121 15.39 -5.20 -47.29
N MET A 122 15.15 -3.89 -47.14
CA MET A 122 14.53 -3.06 -48.18
C MET A 122 15.28 -3.13 -49.52
N PHE A 123 16.59 -2.94 -49.51
CA PHE A 123 17.41 -3.06 -50.72
C PHE A 123 17.47 -4.50 -51.23
N LEU A 124 17.47 -5.49 -50.33
CA LEU A 124 17.41 -6.89 -50.73
C LEU A 124 16.10 -7.22 -51.47
N TYR A 125 14.96 -6.75 -50.97
CA TYR A 125 13.66 -6.92 -51.62
C TYR A 125 13.62 -6.27 -53.00
N ARG A 126 14.21 -5.07 -53.12
CA ARG A 126 14.39 -4.42 -54.41
C ARG A 126 15.21 -5.27 -55.38
N GLU A 127 16.38 -5.78 -54.97
CA GLU A 127 17.22 -6.62 -55.82
C GLU A 127 16.49 -7.91 -56.25
N MET A 128 15.68 -8.50 -55.36
CA MET A 128 14.84 -9.65 -55.72
C MET A 128 13.83 -9.33 -56.84
N PHE A 129 13.28 -8.12 -56.89
CA PHE A 129 12.42 -7.68 -58.00
C PHE A 129 13.19 -7.53 -59.31
N MET A 130 14.42 -6.99 -59.28
CA MET A 130 15.24 -6.86 -60.47
C MET A 130 15.65 -8.24 -61.05
N LEU A 131 15.83 -9.22 -60.17
CA LEU A 131 16.15 -10.60 -60.56
C LEU A 131 14.91 -11.43 -60.90
N TRP A 132 13.69 -10.89 -60.75
CA TRP A 132 12.43 -11.63 -60.86
C TRP A 132 12.29 -12.35 -62.20
N GLY A 133 12.69 -11.70 -63.30
CA GLY A 133 12.64 -12.28 -64.65
C GLY A 133 13.50 -13.53 -64.82
N ASN A 134 14.53 -13.73 -63.98
CA ASN A 134 15.43 -14.88 -64.02
C ASN A 134 14.96 -16.04 -63.12
N LEU A 135 13.94 -15.83 -62.28
CA LEU A 135 13.45 -16.79 -61.30
C LEU A 135 12.19 -17.48 -61.81
N THR A 136 12.34 -18.66 -62.40
CA THR A 136 11.25 -19.40 -63.07
C THR A 136 10.20 -19.99 -62.12
N TYR A 137 10.49 -20.05 -60.83
CA TYR A 137 9.62 -20.65 -59.81
C TYR A 137 8.72 -19.65 -59.07
N LEU A 138 8.88 -18.34 -59.33
CA LEU A 138 8.14 -17.30 -58.62
C LEU A 138 6.88 -16.88 -59.38
N ASN A 139 5.76 -16.81 -58.67
CA ASN A 139 4.46 -16.45 -59.26
C ASN A 139 4.11 -14.98 -58.98
N LYS A 140 3.18 -14.40 -59.75
CA LYS A 140 2.68 -13.03 -59.54
C LYS A 140 2.21 -12.78 -58.09
N THR A 141 1.65 -13.78 -57.44
CA THR A 141 1.22 -13.72 -56.03
C THR A 141 2.39 -13.49 -55.08
N ASP A 142 3.55 -14.08 -55.34
CA ASP A 142 4.74 -13.89 -54.53
C ASP A 142 5.31 -12.47 -54.73
N GLY A 143 5.17 -11.93 -55.94
CA GLY A 143 5.51 -10.53 -56.23
C GLY A 143 4.66 -9.55 -55.41
N LEU A 144 3.34 -9.80 -55.32
CA LEU A 144 2.45 -9.00 -54.47
C LEU A 144 2.82 -9.11 -52.98
N ARG A 145 3.25 -10.29 -52.51
CA ARG A 145 3.75 -10.44 -51.13
C ARG A 145 5.01 -9.62 -50.90
N LEU A 146 5.93 -9.60 -51.87
CA LEU A 146 7.16 -8.82 -51.77
C LEU A 146 6.88 -7.31 -51.77
N TYR A 147 5.93 -6.81 -52.57
CA TYR A 147 5.48 -5.42 -52.50
C TYR A 147 4.92 -5.08 -51.10
N ASN A 148 4.07 -5.96 -50.55
CA ASN A 148 3.54 -5.76 -49.20
C ASN A 148 4.66 -5.71 -48.14
N LEU A 149 5.72 -6.51 -48.29
CA LEU A 149 6.88 -6.43 -47.39
C LEU A 149 7.59 -5.07 -47.46
N ILE A 150 7.74 -4.52 -48.66
CA ILE A 150 8.29 -3.17 -48.87
C ILE A 150 7.38 -2.12 -48.24
N ASP A 151 6.07 -2.17 -48.48
CA ASP A 151 5.12 -1.20 -47.94
C ASP A 151 5.11 -1.20 -46.40
N ILE A 152 5.13 -2.39 -45.78
CA ILE A 152 5.21 -2.50 -44.31
C ILE A 152 6.57 -1.97 -43.82
N ALA A 153 7.67 -2.27 -44.50
CA ALA A 153 8.99 -1.76 -44.12
C ALA A 153 9.06 -0.23 -44.20
N GLN A 154 8.56 0.38 -45.28
CA GLN A 154 8.45 1.83 -45.43
C GLN A 154 7.61 2.45 -44.32
N THR A 155 6.45 1.86 -44.03
CA THR A 155 5.56 2.34 -42.96
C THR A 155 6.28 2.34 -41.61
N LYS A 156 6.99 1.25 -41.29
CA LYS A 156 7.74 1.13 -40.02
C LYS A 156 8.91 2.10 -39.92
N ILE A 157 9.62 2.33 -41.03
CA ILE A 157 10.67 3.34 -41.10
C ILE A 157 10.10 4.72 -40.81
N MET A 158 9.00 5.09 -41.46
CA MET A 158 8.38 6.41 -41.26
C MET A 158 7.77 6.58 -39.87
N GLU A 159 7.14 5.54 -39.33
CA GLU A 159 6.65 5.52 -37.96
C GLU A 159 7.78 5.81 -36.97
N TYR A 160 8.95 5.19 -37.16
CA TYR A 160 10.12 5.43 -36.32
C TYR A 160 10.72 6.82 -36.52
N VAL A 161 10.84 7.30 -37.76
CA VAL A 161 11.38 8.64 -38.04
C VAL A 161 10.51 9.74 -37.42
N ASP A 162 9.18 9.57 -37.37
CA ASP A 162 8.26 10.51 -36.70
C ASP A 162 8.30 10.39 -35.17
N GLN A 163 8.38 9.17 -34.63
CA GLN A 163 8.34 8.95 -33.18
C GLN A 163 9.67 9.24 -32.49
N ALA A 164 10.81 8.83 -33.06
CA ALA A 164 12.11 8.86 -32.41
C ALA A 164 12.51 10.25 -31.83
N PRO A 165 12.27 11.39 -32.51
CA PRO A 165 12.57 12.71 -31.95
C PRO A 165 11.69 13.11 -30.75
N ARG A 166 10.52 12.49 -30.59
CA ARG A 166 9.54 12.81 -29.53
C ARG A 166 9.69 11.91 -28.28
N ILE A 167 10.60 10.94 -28.33
CA ILE A 167 10.80 9.98 -27.25
C ILE A 167 11.50 10.66 -26.07
N ASN A 168 10.88 10.57 -24.90
CA ASN A 168 11.38 11.10 -23.65
C ASN A 168 11.54 9.99 -22.62
N LEU A 169 12.54 10.12 -21.74
CA LEU A 169 12.79 9.20 -20.62
C LEU A 169 11.54 8.97 -19.75
N GLU A 170 10.73 10.01 -19.56
CA GLU A 170 9.54 9.94 -18.72
C GLU A 170 8.48 8.97 -19.24
N THR A 171 8.45 8.75 -20.57
CA THR A 171 7.44 7.93 -21.24
C THR A 171 7.77 6.44 -21.31
N LEU A 172 9.04 6.07 -21.06
CA LEU A 172 9.55 4.71 -21.27
C LEU A 172 10.07 4.07 -19.96
N LEU A 173 10.02 2.74 -19.90
CA LEU A 173 10.60 1.92 -18.83
C LEU A 173 12.06 1.58 -19.11
N VAL A 174 12.89 2.60 -19.29
CA VAL A 174 14.31 2.44 -19.63
C VAL A 174 15.21 3.18 -18.64
N PRO A 175 16.46 2.73 -18.45
CA PRO A 175 17.46 3.47 -17.70
C PRO A 175 17.96 4.68 -18.51
N GLU A 176 18.51 5.66 -17.80
CA GLU A 176 19.12 6.86 -18.40
C GLU A 176 20.23 6.50 -19.39
N ASP A 177 21.06 5.51 -19.05
CA ASP A 177 22.16 5.04 -19.90
C ASP A 177 21.67 4.60 -21.28
N PHE A 178 20.53 3.89 -21.33
CA PHE A 178 19.93 3.48 -22.60
C PHE A 178 19.41 4.69 -23.38
N TYR A 179 18.79 5.65 -22.70
CA TYR A 179 18.27 6.85 -23.34
C TYR A 179 19.38 7.68 -23.99
N GLN A 180 20.51 7.88 -23.29
CA GLN A 180 21.68 8.55 -23.84
C GLN A 180 22.28 7.78 -25.02
N PHE A 181 22.40 6.46 -24.90
CA PHE A 181 22.81 5.60 -26.01
C PHE A 181 21.88 5.78 -27.23
N PHE A 182 20.57 5.71 -27.04
CA PHE A 182 19.57 5.88 -28.09
C PHE A 182 19.71 7.23 -28.80
N LEU A 183 19.83 8.33 -28.06
CA LEU A 183 20.01 9.67 -28.63
C LEU A 183 21.30 9.80 -29.43
N THR A 184 22.37 9.15 -28.96
CA THR A 184 23.68 9.16 -29.63
C THR A 184 23.62 8.39 -30.95
N VAL A 185 23.01 7.21 -30.96
CA VAL A 185 22.85 6.40 -32.19
C VAL A 185 22.04 7.15 -33.27
N GLN A 186 21.07 7.99 -32.88
CA GLN A 186 20.28 8.74 -33.87
C GLN A 186 21.08 9.81 -34.62
N ASN A 187 22.09 10.41 -33.97
CA ASN A 187 22.68 11.68 -34.40
C ASN A 187 24.20 11.63 -34.63
N THR A 188 24.84 10.50 -34.35
CA THR A 188 26.28 10.30 -34.53
C THR A 188 26.55 9.13 -35.44
N ASP A 189 27.82 8.96 -35.83
CA ASP A 189 28.27 7.84 -36.65
C ASP A 189 27.78 6.48 -36.10
N VAL A 190 26.90 5.87 -36.88
CA VAL A 190 26.20 4.61 -36.59
C VAL A 190 27.18 3.44 -36.46
N CYS A 191 28.34 3.53 -37.12
CA CYS A 191 29.27 2.41 -37.21
C CYS A 191 30.14 2.21 -35.97
N ASN A 192 30.12 3.18 -35.06
CA ASN A 192 30.67 3.01 -33.72
C ASN A 192 29.85 2.04 -32.85
N PHE A 193 28.61 1.76 -33.25
CA PHE A 193 27.66 0.92 -32.50
C PHE A 193 27.46 -0.47 -33.12
N LEU A 194 28.36 -0.88 -34.02
CA LEU A 194 28.42 -2.25 -34.52
C LEU A 194 29.09 -3.16 -33.50
N ASP A 195 28.55 -4.37 -33.32
CA ASP A 195 29.18 -5.39 -32.50
C ASP A 195 30.61 -5.68 -33.00
N GLU A 196 31.52 -6.01 -32.08
CA GLU A 196 32.91 -6.34 -32.38
C GLU A 196 33.06 -7.41 -33.48
N ASN A 197 32.13 -8.37 -33.54
CA ASN A 197 32.10 -9.44 -34.53
C ASN A 197 31.89 -8.92 -35.97
N TYR A 198 31.15 -7.84 -36.15
CA TYR A 198 30.79 -7.30 -37.47
C TYR A 198 31.55 -6.03 -37.82
N LYS A 199 32.14 -5.38 -36.83
CA LYS A 199 32.86 -4.11 -36.99
C LYS A 199 33.94 -4.18 -38.07
N GLN A 200 34.78 -5.21 -38.06
CA GLN A 200 35.85 -5.34 -39.07
C GLN A 200 35.32 -5.50 -40.50
N VAL A 201 34.18 -6.15 -40.67
CA VAL A 201 33.61 -6.47 -41.99
C VAL A 201 32.75 -5.32 -42.51
N LEU A 202 31.96 -4.68 -41.65
CA LEU A 202 30.93 -3.72 -42.06
C LEU A 202 31.39 -2.26 -42.02
N THR A 203 32.38 -1.91 -41.19
CA THR A 203 32.90 -0.53 -41.10
C THR A 203 33.31 0.08 -42.46
N PRO A 204 33.97 -0.65 -43.39
CA PRO A 204 34.35 -0.09 -44.69
C PRO A 204 33.17 0.41 -45.54
N TYR A 205 31.97 -0.12 -45.31
CA TYR A 205 30.77 0.24 -46.08
C TYR A 205 30.06 1.47 -45.52
N CYS A 206 30.38 1.90 -44.32
CA CYS A 206 29.65 2.99 -43.66
C CYS A 206 29.81 4.35 -44.34
N LEU A 207 31.01 4.66 -44.83
CA LEU A 207 31.25 5.88 -45.63
C LEU A 207 30.78 5.71 -47.07
N LYS A 208 30.78 4.47 -47.58
CA LYS A 208 30.52 4.17 -49.00
C LYS A 208 29.04 3.98 -49.33
N SER A 209 28.22 3.64 -48.34
CA SER A 209 26.79 3.38 -48.51
C SER A 209 25.98 4.62 -48.19
N PHE A 210 24.82 4.75 -48.85
CA PHE A 210 23.82 5.80 -48.57
C PHE A 210 24.38 7.23 -48.58
N ASP A 211 25.34 7.52 -49.46
CA ASP A 211 26.04 8.81 -49.53
C ASP A 211 26.64 9.27 -48.18
N GLY A 212 27.09 8.31 -47.38
CA GLY A 212 27.66 8.55 -46.06
C GLY A 212 26.64 8.97 -45.00
N SER A 213 25.33 8.77 -45.22
CA SER A 213 24.30 9.09 -44.23
C SER A 213 24.46 8.30 -42.93
N LEU A 214 25.03 7.09 -42.99
CA LEU A 214 25.35 6.27 -41.81
C LEU A 214 26.36 6.94 -40.87
N MET A 215 27.24 7.82 -41.38
CA MET A 215 28.15 8.63 -40.55
C MET A 215 27.43 9.74 -39.78
N LYS A 216 26.21 10.10 -40.20
CA LYS A 216 25.44 11.21 -39.63
C LYS A 216 24.40 10.75 -38.59
N GLY A 217 24.14 9.45 -38.50
CA GLY A 217 23.14 8.89 -37.59
C GLY A 217 22.10 8.01 -38.25
N MET A 218 21.32 7.33 -37.41
CA MET A 218 20.30 6.40 -37.90
C MET A 218 19.10 7.10 -38.54
N LEU A 219 18.69 8.27 -38.03
CA LEU A 219 17.60 9.06 -38.61
C LEU A 219 17.85 9.48 -40.06
N PRO A 220 18.99 10.13 -40.40
CA PRO A 220 19.29 10.48 -41.78
C PRO A 220 19.47 9.24 -42.66
N ALA A 221 20.04 8.15 -42.13
CA ALA A 221 20.16 6.90 -42.87
C ALA A 221 18.78 6.31 -43.22
N LEU A 222 17.88 6.14 -42.26
CA LEU A 222 16.55 5.63 -42.52
C LEU A 222 15.74 6.51 -43.49
N THR A 223 15.90 7.83 -43.38
CA THR A 223 15.27 8.79 -44.31
C THR A 223 15.79 8.60 -45.73
N TYR A 224 17.11 8.41 -45.90
CA TYR A 224 17.71 8.07 -47.18
C TYR A 224 17.12 6.77 -47.75
N ILE A 225 17.11 5.70 -46.95
CA ILE A 225 16.58 4.39 -47.38
C ILE A 225 15.14 4.52 -47.88
N HIS A 226 14.29 5.21 -47.11
CA HIS A 226 12.90 5.44 -47.46
C HIS A 226 12.77 6.20 -48.79
N GLN A 227 13.47 7.33 -48.92
CA GLN A 227 13.38 8.18 -50.10
C GLN A 227 13.89 7.46 -51.36
N THR A 228 15.01 6.73 -51.26
CA THR A 228 15.59 6.00 -52.38
C THR A 228 14.65 4.92 -52.89
N ILE A 229 14.05 4.12 -51.99
CA ILE A 229 13.12 3.06 -52.39
C ILE A 229 11.86 3.64 -53.04
N ILE A 230 11.25 4.69 -52.47
CA ILE A 230 10.07 5.33 -53.08
C ILE A 230 10.39 5.90 -54.46
N THR A 231 11.51 6.60 -54.58
CA THR A 231 11.90 7.25 -55.84
C THR A 231 12.12 6.20 -56.92
N GLN A 232 12.83 5.11 -56.61
CA GLN A 232 13.05 4.02 -57.56
C GLN A 232 11.77 3.25 -57.91
N GLN A 233 10.87 3.05 -56.94
CA GLN A 233 9.54 2.47 -57.20
C GLN A 233 8.72 3.35 -58.15
N ALA A 234 8.76 4.67 -57.97
CA ALA A 234 8.03 5.62 -58.80
C ALA A 234 8.56 5.68 -60.24
N ILE A 235 9.87 5.51 -60.44
CA ILE A 235 10.50 5.56 -61.76
C ILE A 235 10.09 4.35 -62.62
N ASN A 236 10.19 3.14 -62.08
CA ASN A 236 10.01 1.93 -62.91
C ASN A 236 9.47 0.72 -62.15
N ASN A 237 8.97 0.91 -60.92
CA ASN A 237 8.43 -0.16 -60.09
C ASN A 237 9.40 -1.36 -59.93
N PHE A 238 10.69 -1.06 -59.76
CA PHE A 238 11.78 -2.04 -59.57
C PHE A 238 11.99 -3.02 -60.73
N THR A 239 11.53 -2.69 -61.94
CA THR A 239 11.68 -3.57 -63.12
C THR A 239 13.09 -3.61 -63.68
N TYR A 240 13.88 -2.55 -63.48
CA TYR A 240 15.30 -2.50 -63.82
C TYR A 240 16.05 -1.57 -62.85
N ARG A 241 17.38 -1.60 -62.87
CA ARG A 241 18.18 -0.66 -62.08
C ARG A 241 18.21 0.71 -62.76
N ALA A 242 17.58 1.71 -62.15
CA ALA A 242 17.56 3.08 -62.67
C ALA A 242 18.86 3.85 -62.37
N GLU A 243 19.49 3.55 -61.24
CA GLU A 243 20.73 4.19 -60.74
C GLU A 243 21.68 3.13 -60.23
N ASP A 244 22.97 3.23 -60.54
CA ASP A 244 23.98 2.28 -60.09
C ASP A 244 24.62 2.73 -58.77
N ILE A 245 23.88 2.55 -57.69
CA ILE A 245 24.32 2.86 -56.33
C ILE A 245 24.93 1.59 -55.72
N LEU A 246 26.23 1.66 -55.43
CA LEU A 246 26.97 0.53 -54.86
C LEU A 246 26.75 0.43 -53.35
N TYR A 247 26.87 -0.79 -52.83
CA TYR A 247 26.92 -1.12 -51.40
C TYR A 247 25.64 -0.84 -50.57
N GLU A 248 24.49 -0.61 -51.21
CA GLU A 248 23.25 -0.33 -50.48
C GLU A 248 22.77 -1.51 -49.62
N VAL A 249 23.00 -2.74 -50.08
CA VAL A 249 22.65 -3.94 -49.30
C VAL A 249 23.53 -4.03 -48.06
N GLU A 250 24.84 -3.81 -48.19
CA GLU A 250 25.80 -3.79 -47.09
C GLU A 250 25.50 -2.66 -46.10
N GLY A 251 25.18 -1.46 -46.58
CA GLY A 251 24.69 -0.35 -45.76
C GLY A 251 23.38 -0.70 -45.03
N GLY A 252 22.49 -1.44 -45.68
CA GLY A 252 21.27 -1.96 -45.07
C GLY A 252 21.58 -2.92 -43.93
N GLN A 253 22.56 -3.81 -44.12
CA GLN A 253 23.00 -4.74 -43.07
C GLN A 253 23.61 -4.00 -41.88
N VAL A 254 24.36 -2.92 -42.09
CA VAL A 254 24.83 -2.04 -41.01
C VAL A 254 23.64 -1.54 -40.17
N ALA A 255 22.63 -0.97 -40.82
CA ALA A 255 21.45 -0.44 -40.12
C ALA A 255 20.70 -1.52 -39.32
N SER A 256 20.46 -2.68 -39.95
CA SER A 256 19.84 -3.85 -39.33
C SER A 256 20.60 -4.32 -38.08
N ARG A 257 21.94 -4.37 -38.13
CA ARG A 257 22.78 -4.79 -37.00
C ARG A 257 22.75 -3.79 -35.86
N VAL A 258 22.81 -2.49 -36.16
CA VAL A 258 22.71 -1.47 -35.10
C VAL A 258 21.33 -1.49 -34.44
N PHE A 259 20.25 -1.70 -35.19
CA PHE A 259 18.93 -1.90 -34.59
C PHE A 259 18.84 -3.17 -33.75
N SER A 260 19.51 -4.25 -34.16
CA SER A 260 19.59 -5.48 -33.36
C SER A 260 20.31 -5.22 -32.03
N PHE A 261 21.44 -4.54 -32.07
CA PHE A 261 22.20 -4.15 -30.88
C PHE A 261 21.41 -3.19 -29.98
N MET A 262 20.68 -2.23 -30.59
CA MET A 262 19.79 -1.33 -29.85
C MET A 262 18.65 -2.10 -29.17
N ASN A 263 18.08 -3.10 -29.84
CA ASN A 263 17.02 -3.94 -29.28
C ASN A 263 17.51 -4.73 -28.06
N GLU A 264 18.72 -5.28 -28.12
CA GLU A 264 19.33 -6.00 -27.00
C GLU A 264 19.58 -5.06 -25.80
N ASN A 265 20.15 -3.87 -26.05
CA ASN A 265 20.36 -2.88 -25.00
C ASN A 265 19.03 -2.41 -24.38
N LEU A 266 17.98 -2.25 -25.18
CA LEU A 266 16.64 -1.91 -24.71
C LEU A 266 16.08 -3.02 -23.82
N GLN A 267 16.16 -4.28 -24.25
CA GLN A 267 15.71 -5.43 -23.46
C GLN A 267 16.43 -5.50 -22.11
N ASN A 268 17.76 -5.36 -22.12
CA ASN A 268 18.56 -5.33 -20.89
C ASN A 268 18.17 -4.15 -19.98
N GLY A 269 17.88 -2.99 -20.57
CA GLY A 269 17.37 -1.83 -19.84
C GLY A 269 16.02 -2.07 -19.17
N ILE A 270 15.07 -2.68 -19.88
CA ILE A 270 13.74 -3.03 -19.37
C ILE A 270 13.86 -4.01 -18.20
N ILE A 271 14.72 -5.03 -18.32
CA ILE A 271 14.98 -6.01 -17.25
C ILE A 271 15.49 -5.29 -16.01
N LYS A 272 16.56 -4.49 -16.13
CA LYS A 272 17.12 -3.73 -15.00
C LYS A 272 16.09 -2.82 -14.33
N LYS A 273 15.24 -2.15 -15.12
CA LYS A 273 14.22 -1.25 -14.58
C LYS A 273 13.11 -2.01 -13.84
N THR A 274 12.73 -3.18 -14.37
CA THR A 274 11.75 -4.07 -13.76
C THR A 274 12.27 -4.68 -12.46
N GLU A 275 13.53 -5.13 -12.42
CA GLU A 275 14.18 -5.61 -11.21
C GLU A 275 14.26 -4.53 -10.13
N SER A 276 14.63 -3.29 -10.52
CA SER A 276 14.66 -2.15 -9.60
C SER A 276 13.27 -1.85 -9.02
N PHE A 277 12.22 -1.87 -9.84
CA PHE A 277 10.83 -1.70 -9.40
C PHE A 277 10.40 -2.80 -8.41
N ASN A 278 10.69 -4.07 -8.74
CA ASN A 278 10.37 -5.20 -7.88
C ASN A 278 11.09 -5.11 -6.53
N TYR A 279 12.37 -4.73 -6.54
CA TYR A 279 13.16 -4.53 -5.33
C TYR A 279 12.59 -3.41 -4.44
N GLN A 280 12.20 -2.27 -5.04
CA GLN A 280 11.57 -1.18 -4.30
C GLN A 280 10.23 -1.59 -3.66
N ASN A 281 9.38 -2.31 -4.40
CA ASN A 281 8.12 -2.82 -3.86
C ASN A 281 8.32 -3.88 -2.77
N GLN A 282 9.36 -4.71 -2.91
CA GLN A 282 9.73 -5.69 -1.89
C GLN A 282 10.15 -4.98 -0.60
N LEU A 283 10.98 -3.93 -0.67
CA LEU A 283 11.36 -3.13 0.49
C LEU A 283 10.15 -2.48 1.16
N LEU A 284 9.27 -1.84 0.38
CA LEU A 284 8.02 -1.25 0.90
C LEU A 284 7.16 -2.29 1.61
N SER A 285 7.05 -3.49 1.04
CA SER A 285 6.30 -4.61 1.62
C SER A 285 6.93 -5.09 2.94
N ILE A 286 8.25 -5.19 3.01
CA ILE A 286 8.98 -5.56 4.24
C ILE A 286 8.75 -4.51 5.33
N PHE A 287 8.88 -3.22 5.02
CA PHE A 287 8.61 -2.15 5.99
C PHE A 287 7.17 -2.17 6.48
N PHE A 288 6.21 -2.43 5.60
CA PHE A 288 4.81 -2.57 5.95
C PHE A 288 4.55 -3.78 6.87
N LEU A 289 5.20 -4.92 6.62
CA LEU A 289 5.13 -6.11 7.51
C LEU A 289 5.73 -5.83 8.89
N ILE A 290 6.85 -5.12 8.96
CA ILE A 290 7.46 -4.72 10.24
C ILE A 290 6.52 -3.78 11.01
N ALA A 291 5.91 -2.81 10.33
CA ALA A 291 4.94 -1.91 10.92
C ALA A 291 3.73 -2.68 11.48
N LEU A 292 3.14 -3.59 10.72
CA LEU A 292 2.06 -4.47 11.18
C LEU A 292 2.48 -5.34 12.37
N GLY A 293 3.67 -5.94 12.34
CA GLY A 293 4.21 -6.73 13.44
C GLY A 293 4.34 -5.91 14.73
N SER A 294 4.83 -4.68 14.63
CA SER A 294 4.96 -3.77 15.77
C SER A 294 3.59 -3.38 16.38
N ILE A 295 2.59 -3.17 15.53
CA ILE A 295 1.22 -2.88 15.94
C ILE A 295 0.62 -4.09 16.68
N CYS A 296 0.74 -5.29 16.11
CA CYS A 296 0.27 -6.52 16.75
C CYS A 296 0.95 -6.75 18.11
N PHE A 297 2.27 -6.55 18.19
CA PHE A 297 3.02 -6.65 19.45
C PHE A 297 2.52 -5.65 20.50
N PHE A 298 2.25 -4.41 20.09
CA PHE A 298 1.70 -3.39 21.00
C PHE A 298 0.30 -3.76 21.50
N VAL A 299 -0.59 -4.22 20.61
CA VAL A 299 -1.94 -4.66 20.96
C VAL A 299 -1.91 -5.84 21.93
N VAL A 300 -1.08 -6.85 21.68
CA VAL A 300 -0.92 -8.01 22.56
C VAL A 300 -0.40 -7.59 23.93
N ASN A 301 0.64 -6.75 24.00
CA ASN A 301 1.17 -6.28 25.29
C ASN A 301 0.17 -5.41 26.05
N PHE A 302 -0.56 -4.53 25.36
CA PHE A 302 -1.59 -3.71 25.98
C PHE A 302 -2.72 -4.58 26.55
N HIS A 303 -3.22 -5.54 25.78
CA HIS A 303 -4.23 -6.49 26.24
C HIS A 303 -3.72 -7.37 27.37
N TYR A 304 -2.52 -7.94 27.27
CA TYR A 304 -1.90 -8.77 28.31
C TYR A 304 -1.75 -8.01 29.63
N THR A 305 -1.27 -6.77 29.58
CA THR A 305 -1.11 -5.93 30.78
C THR A 305 -2.45 -5.62 31.43
N ASN A 306 -3.46 -5.31 30.62
CA ASN A 306 -4.81 -5.04 31.12
C ASN A 306 -5.46 -6.31 31.71
N LEU A 307 -5.27 -7.47 31.07
CA LEU A 307 -5.73 -8.77 31.56
C LEU A 307 -5.05 -9.14 32.87
N LYS A 308 -3.74 -8.90 32.99
CA LYS A 308 -2.98 -9.10 34.23
C LYS A 308 -3.51 -8.22 35.36
N GLN A 309 -3.82 -6.95 35.10
CA GLN A 309 -4.42 -6.05 36.09
C GLN A 309 -5.80 -6.54 36.54
N HIS A 310 -6.66 -6.96 35.60
CA HIS A 310 -7.97 -7.52 35.93
C HIS A 310 -7.85 -8.83 36.73
N LEU A 311 -6.93 -9.73 36.36
CA LEU A 311 -6.67 -10.98 37.10
C LEU A 311 -6.13 -10.72 38.50
N GLN A 312 -5.26 -9.72 38.68
CA GLN A 312 -4.76 -9.32 40.00
C GLN A 312 -5.89 -8.75 40.87
N LEU A 313 -6.78 -7.95 40.31
CA LEU A 313 -7.97 -7.44 41.02
C LEU A 313 -8.92 -8.56 41.41
N ILE A 314 -9.15 -9.55 40.54
CA ILE A 314 -9.97 -10.73 40.87
C ILE A 314 -9.29 -11.54 41.97
N LYS A 315 -7.98 -11.83 41.85
CA LYS A 315 -7.22 -12.56 42.86
C LYS A 315 -7.27 -11.86 44.22
N PHE A 316 -7.12 -10.54 44.25
CA PHE A 316 -7.24 -9.73 45.47
C PHE A 316 -8.66 -9.71 46.02
N GLY A 317 -9.67 -9.65 45.15
CA GLY A 317 -11.08 -9.77 45.53
C GLY A 317 -11.41 -11.12 46.17
N VAL A 318 -10.89 -12.21 45.62
CA VAL A 318 -11.03 -13.56 46.21
C VAL A 318 -10.33 -13.66 47.56
N LEU A 319 -9.14 -13.06 47.70
CA LEU A 319 -8.38 -13.05 48.95
C LEU A 319 -8.96 -12.13 50.04
N MET A 320 -9.74 -11.11 49.66
CA MET A 320 -10.41 -10.20 50.60
C MET A 320 -11.71 -10.76 51.19
N ILE A 321 -12.22 -11.88 50.66
CA ILE A 321 -13.36 -12.54 51.27
C ILE A 321 -12.83 -13.36 52.45
N PRO A 322 -13.25 -13.06 53.70
CA PRO A 322 -12.80 -13.83 54.84
C PRO A 322 -13.23 -15.29 54.67
N GLN A 323 -12.28 -16.23 54.83
CA GLN A 323 -12.54 -17.67 54.64
C GLN A 323 -13.66 -18.20 55.54
N SER A 324 -13.93 -17.51 56.66
CA SER A 324 -15.05 -17.78 57.57
C SER A 324 -16.43 -17.55 56.95
N ASP A 325 -16.57 -16.65 55.97
CA ASP A 325 -17.83 -16.37 55.29
C ASP A 325 -18.06 -17.26 54.05
N ILE A 326 -16.99 -17.71 53.38
CA ILE A 326 -17.09 -18.61 52.20
C ILE A 326 -17.61 -20.00 52.61
N LEU A 327 -17.18 -20.51 53.77
CA LEU A 327 -17.49 -21.87 54.20
C LEU A 327 -18.81 -22.00 54.97
N LYS A 328 -19.49 -20.89 55.32
CA LYS A 328 -20.67 -20.93 56.20
C LYS A 328 -21.90 -20.18 55.71
N ASN A 329 -21.86 -19.49 54.57
CA ASN A 329 -22.97 -18.61 54.16
C ASN A 329 -23.59 -19.00 52.81
N ASP A 330 -24.76 -19.64 52.84
CA ASP A 330 -25.62 -19.94 51.67
C ASP A 330 -25.94 -18.70 50.82
N PHE A 331 -25.86 -17.51 51.43
CA PHE A 331 -26.04 -16.24 50.72
C PHE A 331 -24.95 -15.96 49.70
N PHE A 332 -23.71 -16.40 49.94
CA PHE A 332 -22.60 -16.15 49.02
C PHE A 332 -22.71 -17.00 47.75
N GLU A 333 -23.10 -18.27 47.88
CA GLU A 333 -23.41 -19.16 46.75
C GLU A 333 -24.56 -18.60 45.90
N ARG A 334 -25.61 -18.08 46.56
CA ARG A 334 -26.73 -17.42 45.86
C ARG A 334 -26.29 -16.17 45.10
N TYR A 335 -25.43 -15.34 45.69
CA TYR A 335 -24.89 -14.16 45.01
C TYR A 335 -23.99 -14.52 43.83
N LEU A 336 -23.15 -15.56 43.95
CA LEU A 336 -22.34 -16.07 42.84
C LEU A 336 -23.21 -16.60 41.69
N LYS A 337 -24.23 -17.42 41.98
CA LYS A 337 -25.21 -17.88 40.98
C LYS A 337 -25.97 -16.72 40.33
N GLN A 338 -26.27 -15.66 41.08
CA GLN A 338 -26.94 -14.48 40.54
C GLN A 338 -26.04 -13.65 39.61
N ILE A 339 -24.73 -13.63 39.87
CA ILE A 339 -23.71 -13.00 39.02
C ILE A 339 -23.50 -13.85 37.75
N GLU A 340 -23.45 -15.17 37.88
CA GLU A 340 -23.36 -16.14 36.78
C GLU A 340 -24.55 -15.97 35.79
N LEU A 341 -25.78 -15.89 36.33
CA LEU A 341 -27.00 -15.65 35.55
C LEU A 341 -27.03 -14.27 34.85
N LYS A 342 -26.42 -13.24 35.44
CA LYS A 342 -26.38 -11.88 34.86
C LYS A 342 -25.29 -11.69 33.80
N LEU A 343 -24.18 -12.43 33.91
CA LEU A 343 -23.04 -12.31 32.99
C LEU A 343 -23.10 -13.33 31.84
N GLY A 344 -23.98 -14.33 31.89
CA GLY A 344 -24.22 -15.26 30.79
C GLY A 344 -23.09 -16.26 30.53
N TYR A 345 -22.15 -16.40 31.47
CA TYR A 345 -21.07 -17.40 31.42
C TYR A 345 -21.13 -18.27 32.68
N LYS A 346 -21.02 -19.59 32.48
CA LYS A 346 -20.79 -20.56 33.56
C LYS A 346 -19.38 -20.34 34.12
N LEU A 347 -19.29 -20.14 35.43
CA LEU A 347 -18.02 -20.03 36.18
C LEU A 347 -17.45 -21.42 36.49
#